data_AF-A0A832MEK5-F1
#
_entry.id   AF-A0A832MEK5-F1
#
_cell.length_a   1.000
_cell.length_b   1.000
_cell.length_c   1.000
_cell.angle_alpha   90.00
_cell.angle_beta   90.00
_cell.angle_gamma   90.00
#
_symmetry.space_group_name_H-M   'P 1'
#
loop_
_entity.id
_entity.type
_entity.pdbx_description
1 polymer ?
#
loop_
_entity_poly.entity_id
_entity_poly.type
_entity_poly.pdbx_seq_one_letter_code
_entity_poly.pdbx_strand_id
1 'polypeptide(L)'
;MITMKEEVMQMMRRKENNMNREDSNTPIGAACSKNKTTPKLLPVNLADEIGEFNLVARVIKAVAEANENWQTKPIGAAGNIYPAPMLASVLVYSYANGHYGSHDIESLISKSPALSYICRGRRPDWNSIRKFRRRNLQALHVALSNLFLEILKERSQSKQMPPETLELVAKSEADARLRIAIQTDTAVMDE
;
A
#
# COMPACT_ATOMS: atom_id res chain seq x y z
N MET A 1 16.30 59.76 8.23
CA MET A 1 17.05 59.71 6.96
C MET A 1 17.13 58.25 6.55
N ILE A 2 16.37 57.91 5.49
CA ILE A 2 16.20 56.63 4.79
C ILE A 2 15.86 55.43 5.68
N THR A 3 14.59 55.05 5.67
CA THR A 3 14.04 53.98 6.50
C THR A 3 14.25 52.62 5.84
N MET A 4 14.54 51.57 6.63
CA MET A 4 14.73 50.17 6.17
C MET A 4 13.61 49.62 5.26
N LYS A 5 12.47 50.31 5.15
CA LYS A 5 11.40 50.00 4.20
C LYS A 5 11.78 50.27 2.74
N GLU A 6 12.66 51.24 2.45
CA GLU A 6 13.08 51.57 1.09
C GLU A 6 13.96 50.47 0.46
N GLU A 7 14.91 49.92 1.23
CA GLU A 7 15.86 48.91 0.72
C GLU A 7 15.17 47.57 0.41
N VAL A 8 14.24 47.15 1.27
CA VAL A 8 13.44 45.92 1.04
C VAL A 8 12.54 46.09 -0.19
N MET A 9 12.00 47.30 -0.42
CA MET A 9 11.15 47.57 -1.58
C MET A 9 11.94 47.71 -2.89
N GLN A 10 13.22 48.09 -2.83
CA GLN A 10 14.14 48.05 -3.98
C GLN A 10 14.64 46.64 -4.28
N MET A 11 14.78 45.77 -3.26
CA MET A 11 15.15 44.36 -3.44
C MET A 11 14.02 43.55 -4.08
N MET A 12 12.76 43.83 -3.75
CA MET A 12 11.59 43.19 -4.37
C MET A 12 11.43 43.60 -5.85
N ARG A 13 11.67 44.87 -6.21
CA ARG A 13 11.60 45.35 -7.60
C ARG A 13 12.69 44.80 -8.52
N ARG A 14 13.86 44.46 -7.98
CA ARG A 14 14.96 43.84 -8.75
C ARG A 14 14.68 42.38 -9.13
N LYS A 15 13.87 41.66 -8.36
CA LYS A 15 13.47 40.27 -8.69
C LYS A 15 12.40 40.21 -9.77
N GLU A 16 11.49 41.18 -9.81
CA GLU A 16 10.43 41.26 -10.85
C GLU A 16 11.01 41.61 -12.23
N ASN A 17 11.94 42.55 -12.31
CA ASN A 17 12.55 42.96 -13.58
C ASN A 17 13.51 41.93 -14.19
N ASN A 18 13.91 40.90 -13.44
CA ASN A 18 14.76 39.82 -13.96
C ASN A 18 13.96 38.62 -14.51
N MET A 19 12.62 38.71 -14.48
CA MET A 19 11.72 37.61 -14.85
C MET A 19 11.04 37.81 -16.22
N ASN A 20 11.25 38.97 -16.87
CA ASN A 20 10.63 39.32 -18.17
C ASN A 20 11.61 39.38 -19.35
N ARG A 21 12.64 38.52 -19.37
CA ARG A 21 13.43 38.27 -20.58
C ARG A 21 13.30 36.80 -20.98
N GLU A 22 12.15 36.48 -21.56
CA GLU A 22 12.00 35.30 -22.41
C GLU A 22 12.53 35.66 -23.81
N ASP A 23 13.44 34.85 -24.35
CA ASP A 23 13.56 34.67 -25.80
C ASP A 23 13.30 33.19 -26.10
N SER A 24 12.11 32.98 -26.67
CA SER A 24 11.72 32.00 -27.67
C SER A 24 12.70 30.86 -28.01
N ASN A 25 12.31 29.62 -27.67
CA ASN A 25 12.15 28.58 -28.69
C ASN A 25 11.40 27.36 -28.12
N THR A 26 10.25 27.05 -28.73
CA THR A 26 9.50 25.81 -28.51
C THR A 26 9.75 24.88 -29.69
N PRO A 27 9.89 23.56 -29.46
CA PRO A 27 8.86 22.68 -30.01
C PRO A 27 8.28 21.73 -28.97
N ILE A 28 6.95 21.77 -28.90
CA ILE A 28 5.97 20.68 -28.81
C ILE A 28 6.40 19.44 -28.02
N GLY A 29 5.73 19.23 -26.87
CA GLY A 29 5.41 17.88 -26.40
C GLY A 29 6.19 17.36 -25.20
N ALA A 30 6.04 18.00 -24.04
CA ALA A 30 6.08 17.29 -22.77
C ALA A 30 5.35 18.13 -21.74
N ALA A 31 4.07 17.82 -21.50
CA ALA A 31 3.41 18.24 -20.28
C ALA A 31 4.27 17.71 -19.13
N CYS A 32 5.03 18.60 -18.50
CA CYS A 32 5.70 18.32 -17.23
C CYS A 32 4.59 18.05 -16.23
N SER A 33 4.20 16.78 -16.13
CA SER A 33 3.42 16.28 -15.01
C SER A 33 4.28 16.60 -13.79
N LYS A 34 3.93 17.69 -13.10
CA LYS A 34 4.34 17.90 -11.73
C LYS A 34 3.75 16.71 -10.97
N ASN A 35 4.47 15.59 -10.92
CA ASN A 35 4.20 14.52 -9.98
C ASN A 35 4.35 15.17 -8.61
N LYS A 36 3.24 15.68 -8.08
CA LYS A 36 3.06 15.82 -6.64
C LYS A 36 3.24 14.41 -6.12
N THR A 37 4.45 14.06 -5.71
CA THR A 37 4.69 12.88 -4.88
C THR A 37 3.92 13.18 -3.61
N THR A 38 2.64 12.81 -3.59
CA THR A 38 1.81 12.91 -2.41
C THR A 38 2.59 12.14 -1.33
N PRO A 39 2.97 12.78 -0.21
CA PRO A 39 3.72 12.11 0.82
C PRO A 39 2.92 10.89 1.25
N LYS A 40 3.45 9.69 0.97
CA LYS A 40 2.79 8.45 1.33
C LYS A 40 2.73 8.39 2.86
N LEU A 41 1.51 8.28 3.39
CA LEU A 41 1.29 8.22 4.84
C LEU A 41 1.72 6.87 5.44
N LEU A 42 1.82 5.84 4.59
CA LEU A 42 2.31 4.51 4.93
C LEU A 42 3.47 4.12 4.00
N PRO A 43 4.52 3.47 4.52
CA PRO A 43 5.60 2.96 3.71
C PRO A 43 5.09 1.85 2.79
N VAL A 44 5.82 1.59 1.71
CA VAL A 44 5.54 0.44 0.84
C VAL A 44 5.73 -0.86 1.60
N ASN A 45 6.81 -0.95 2.39
CA ASN A 45 7.11 -2.08 3.26
C ASN A 45 6.85 -1.73 4.72
N LEU A 46 5.79 -2.28 5.32
CA LEU A 46 5.46 -2.01 6.73
C LEU A 46 6.36 -2.76 7.70
N ALA A 47 6.88 -3.93 7.32
CA ALA A 47 7.75 -4.71 8.19
C ALA A 47 9.05 -3.96 8.57
N ASP A 48 9.55 -3.07 7.69
CA ASP A 48 10.74 -2.26 7.96
C ASP A 48 10.56 -1.29 9.13
N GLU A 49 9.32 -0.85 9.38
CA GLU A 49 9.03 0.11 10.45
C GLU A 49 8.58 -0.55 11.75
N ILE A 50 7.71 -1.57 11.69
CA ILE A 50 7.10 -2.17 12.88
C ILE A 50 7.66 -3.55 13.25
N GLY A 51 8.51 -4.12 12.39
CA GLY A 51 9.07 -5.46 12.53
C GLY A 51 8.15 -6.55 11.95
N GLU A 52 8.77 -7.59 11.38
CA GLU A 52 8.07 -8.66 10.66
C GLU A 52 7.01 -9.38 11.51
N PHE A 53 7.38 -9.87 12.71
CA PHE A 53 6.46 -10.63 13.56
C PHE A 53 5.37 -9.77 14.19
N ASN A 54 5.66 -8.49 14.43
CA ASN A 54 4.67 -7.54 14.91
C ASN A 54 3.61 -7.30 13.83
N LEU A 55 4.04 -7.19 12.56
CA LEU A 55 3.13 -7.13 11.42
C LEU A 55 2.33 -8.43 11.29
N VAL A 56 2.94 -9.62 11.44
CA VAL A 56 2.21 -10.90 11.43
C VAL A 56 1.08 -10.93 12.47
N ALA A 57 1.36 -10.52 13.70
CA ALA A 57 0.36 -10.53 14.78
C ALA A 57 -0.85 -9.64 14.42
N ARG A 58 -0.59 -8.44 13.89
CA ARG A 58 -1.64 -7.49 13.45
C ARG A 58 -2.41 -8.00 12.25
N VAL A 59 -1.73 -8.61 11.28
CA VAL A 59 -2.37 -9.24 10.12
C VAL A 59 -3.35 -10.33 10.56
N ILE A 60 -2.93 -11.23 11.47
CA ILE A 60 -3.79 -12.30 11.98
C ILE A 60 -5.04 -11.71 12.66
N LYS A 61 -4.85 -10.67 13.48
CA LYS A 61 -5.96 -9.94 14.12
C LYS A 61 -6.91 -9.32 13.09
N ALA A 62 -6.39 -8.55 12.13
CA ALA A 62 -7.20 -7.89 11.11
C ALA A 62 -7.98 -8.87 10.21
N VAL A 63 -7.38 -10.02 9.89
CA VAL A 63 -8.04 -11.10 9.14
C VAL A 63 -9.16 -11.74 9.96
N ALA A 64 -8.96 -11.91 11.27
CA ALA A 64 -9.99 -12.43 12.18
C ALA A 64 -11.15 -11.43 12.36
N GLU A 65 -10.87 -10.12 12.39
CA GLU A 65 -11.92 -9.09 12.44
C GLU A 65 -12.74 -9.02 11.14
N ALA A 66 -12.15 -9.38 10.00
CA ALA A 66 -12.85 -9.47 8.72
C ALA A 66 -13.60 -10.80 8.49
N ASN A 67 -13.71 -11.67 9.52
CA ASN A 67 -14.08 -13.07 9.35
C ASN A 67 -15.41 -13.32 8.62
N GLU A 68 -16.42 -12.48 8.86
CA GLU A 68 -17.75 -12.61 8.26
C GLU A 68 -17.76 -12.37 6.73
N ASN A 69 -16.71 -11.74 6.19
CA ASN A 69 -16.63 -11.36 4.78
C ASN A 69 -15.98 -12.44 3.90
N TRP A 70 -15.37 -13.48 4.48
CA TRP A 70 -14.62 -14.47 3.70
C TRP A 70 -15.54 -15.48 3.02
N GLN A 71 -15.37 -15.65 1.71
CA GLN A 71 -15.87 -16.82 0.99
C GLN A 71 -15.05 -18.05 1.39
N THR A 72 -15.68 -18.98 2.11
CA THR A 72 -15.06 -20.17 2.70
C THR A 72 -15.02 -21.39 1.79
N LYS A 73 -15.41 -21.24 0.52
CA LYS A 73 -15.32 -22.34 -0.47
C LYS A 73 -13.90 -22.91 -0.47
N PRO A 74 -13.72 -24.25 -0.39
CA PRO A 74 -12.40 -24.86 -0.39
C PRO A 74 -11.53 -24.37 -1.56
N ILE A 75 -10.25 -24.13 -1.26
CA ILE A 75 -9.23 -23.76 -2.23
C ILE A 75 -8.05 -24.70 -2.09
N GLY A 76 -7.56 -25.17 -3.23
CA GLY A 76 -6.55 -26.21 -3.33
C GLY A 76 -7.11 -27.46 -4.01
N ALA A 77 -6.30 -28.51 -4.04
CA ALA A 77 -6.69 -29.84 -4.50
C ALA A 77 -6.82 -30.81 -3.32
N ALA A 78 -7.40 -31.99 -3.55
CA ALA A 78 -7.54 -33.03 -2.53
C ALA A 78 -6.18 -33.30 -1.85
N GLY A 79 -6.11 -33.16 -0.53
CA GLY A 79 -4.88 -33.27 0.28
C GLY A 79 -4.18 -31.94 0.60
N ASN A 80 -4.44 -30.87 -0.15
CA ASN A 80 -3.83 -29.53 0.02
C ASN A 80 -4.88 -28.42 0.03
N ILE A 81 -5.94 -28.59 0.84
CA ILE A 81 -6.96 -27.56 1.02
C ILE A 81 -6.47 -26.54 2.05
N TYR A 82 -6.47 -25.26 1.68
CA TYR A 82 -5.99 -24.18 2.52
C TYR A 82 -7.16 -23.48 3.24
N PRO A 83 -7.07 -23.23 4.56
CA PRO A 83 -8.04 -22.42 5.27
C PRO A 83 -8.08 -20.98 4.75
N ALA A 84 -9.26 -20.39 4.62
CA ALA A 84 -9.43 -18.99 4.19
C ALA A 84 -8.60 -17.99 5.04
N PRO A 85 -8.54 -18.10 6.39
CA PRO A 85 -7.71 -17.19 7.19
C PRO A 85 -6.21 -17.28 6.88
N MET A 86 -5.72 -18.46 6.46
CA MET A 86 -4.31 -18.65 6.09
C MET A 86 -3.99 -17.91 4.79
N LEU A 87 -4.79 -18.12 3.74
CA LEU A 87 -4.61 -17.45 2.46
C LEU A 87 -4.81 -15.94 2.57
N ALA A 88 -5.80 -15.51 3.38
CA ALA A 88 -6.01 -14.10 3.69
C ALA A 88 -4.78 -13.49 4.39
N SER A 89 -4.23 -14.16 5.41
CA SER A 89 -3.05 -13.68 6.13
C SER A 89 -1.83 -13.56 5.20
N VAL A 90 -1.61 -14.54 4.32
CA VAL A 90 -0.53 -14.48 3.31
C VAL A 90 -0.70 -13.26 2.42
N LEU A 91 -1.90 -13.02 1.89
CA LEU A 91 -2.17 -11.89 0.99
C LEU A 91 -2.04 -10.55 1.69
N VAL A 92 -2.68 -10.39 2.86
CA VAL A 92 -2.66 -9.14 3.62
C VAL A 92 -1.22 -8.80 4.05
N TYR A 93 -0.45 -9.78 4.54
CA TYR A 93 0.97 -9.58 4.88
C TYR A 93 1.79 -9.17 3.65
N SER A 94 1.62 -9.87 2.52
CA SER A 94 2.37 -9.58 1.30
C SER A 94 2.06 -8.19 0.76
N TYR A 95 0.78 -7.80 0.72
CA TYR A 95 0.37 -6.47 0.28
C TYR A 95 0.79 -5.37 1.23
N ALA A 96 0.79 -5.65 2.54
CA ALA A 96 1.33 -4.75 3.57
C ALA A 96 2.84 -4.48 3.36
N ASN A 97 3.55 -5.40 2.72
CA ASN A 97 4.98 -5.28 2.41
C ASN A 97 5.30 -4.91 0.94
N GLY A 98 4.28 -4.69 0.10
CA GLY A 98 4.48 -4.28 -1.29
C GLY A 98 4.69 -5.42 -2.29
N HIS A 99 4.40 -6.67 -1.92
CA HIS A 99 4.47 -7.83 -2.81
C HIS A 99 3.08 -8.23 -3.30
N TYR A 100 2.83 -8.10 -4.61
CA TYR A 100 1.46 -8.13 -5.14
C TYR A 100 1.14 -9.32 -6.06
N GLY A 101 2.14 -9.80 -6.82
CA GLY A 101 1.97 -10.88 -7.80
C GLY A 101 1.83 -12.24 -7.13
N SER A 102 0.93 -13.09 -7.64
CA SER A 102 0.68 -14.41 -7.03
C SER A 102 1.90 -15.34 -7.12
N HIS A 103 2.63 -15.28 -8.24
CA HIS A 103 3.90 -16.00 -8.43
C HIS A 103 5.02 -15.47 -7.51
N ASP A 104 5.13 -14.15 -7.38
CA ASP A 104 6.11 -13.54 -6.49
C ASP A 104 5.87 -13.95 -5.04
N ILE A 105 4.60 -13.93 -4.61
CA ILE A 105 4.19 -14.34 -3.27
C ILE A 105 4.52 -15.82 -3.04
N GLU A 106 4.22 -16.71 -3.99
CA GLU A 106 4.60 -18.12 -3.90
C GLU A 106 6.12 -18.30 -3.71
N SER A 107 6.95 -17.59 -4.50
CA SER A 107 8.40 -17.60 -4.33
C SER A 107 8.84 -17.05 -2.97
N LEU A 108 8.17 -15.99 -2.49
CA LEU A 108 8.47 -15.30 -1.24
C LEU A 108 8.16 -16.15 -0.01
N ILE A 109 7.11 -16.99 -0.04
CA ILE A 109 6.75 -17.90 1.05
C ILE A 109 7.93 -18.83 1.42
N SER A 110 8.81 -19.14 0.47
CA SER A 110 9.98 -19.97 0.73
C SER A 110 11.16 -19.23 1.37
N LYS A 111 11.19 -17.90 1.26
CA LYS A 111 12.30 -17.04 1.66
C LYS A 111 12.00 -16.23 2.92
N SER A 112 10.72 -15.94 3.19
CA SER A 112 10.28 -15.14 4.33
C SER A 112 9.92 -16.03 5.54
N PRO A 113 10.61 -15.88 6.69
CA PRO A 113 10.26 -16.57 7.92
C PRO A 113 8.83 -16.28 8.38
N ALA A 114 8.38 -15.03 8.22
CA ALA A 114 7.03 -14.59 8.57
C ALA A 114 5.94 -15.29 7.75
N LEU A 115 6.09 -15.36 6.42
CA LEU A 115 5.15 -16.10 5.57
C LEU A 115 5.19 -17.60 5.83
N SER A 116 6.39 -18.16 6.05
CA SER A 116 6.54 -19.56 6.44
C SER A 116 5.81 -19.88 7.75
N TYR A 117 5.87 -18.97 8.73
CA TYR A 117 5.13 -19.07 9.98
C TYR A 117 3.60 -19.03 9.75
N ILE A 118 3.11 -18.09 8.93
CA ILE A 118 1.68 -18.01 8.57
C ILE A 118 1.20 -19.30 7.90
N CYS A 119 2.00 -19.84 6.98
CA CYS A 119 1.70 -21.06 6.22
C CYS A 119 1.73 -22.34 7.08
N ARG A 120 2.41 -22.32 8.24
CA ARG A 120 2.58 -23.50 9.13
C ARG A 120 3.05 -24.75 8.36
N GLY A 121 3.99 -24.57 7.44
CA GLY A 121 4.53 -25.64 6.59
C GLY A 121 3.68 -26.04 5.38
N ARG A 122 2.46 -25.50 5.21
CA ARG A 122 1.62 -25.72 4.02
C ARG A 122 1.76 -24.56 3.05
N ARG A 123 2.48 -24.76 1.96
CA ARG A 123 2.78 -23.71 0.98
C ARG A 123 1.73 -23.67 -0.13
N PRO A 124 0.86 -22.64 -0.18
CA PRO A 124 -0.08 -22.49 -1.27
C PRO A 124 0.63 -22.14 -2.58
N ASP A 125 0.15 -22.74 -3.67
CA ASP A 125 0.61 -22.39 -5.01
C ASP A 125 0.03 -21.05 -5.48
N TRP A 126 0.68 -20.44 -6.46
CA TRP A 126 0.24 -19.16 -7.04
C TRP A 126 -1.21 -19.21 -7.55
N ASN A 127 -1.67 -20.37 -8.03
CA ASN A 127 -3.02 -20.55 -8.56
C ASN A 127 -4.08 -20.48 -7.45
N SER A 128 -3.81 -21.08 -6.30
CA SER A 128 -4.64 -21.04 -5.09
C SER A 128 -4.70 -19.63 -4.53
N ILE A 129 -3.57 -18.94 -4.47
CA ILE A 129 -3.46 -17.51 -4.08
C ILE A 129 -4.33 -16.65 -5.01
N ARG A 130 -4.14 -16.78 -6.33
CA ARG A 130 -4.87 -16.02 -7.36
C ARG A 130 -6.37 -16.27 -7.30
N LYS A 131 -6.79 -17.53 -7.15
CA LYS A 131 -8.21 -17.91 -7.00
C LYS A 131 -8.82 -17.34 -5.74
N PHE A 132 -8.13 -17.44 -4.60
CA PHE A 132 -8.64 -16.91 -3.32
C PHE A 132 -8.84 -15.41 -3.39
N ARG A 133 -7.84 -14.68 -3.90
CA ARG A 133 -7.92 -13.23 -4.05
C ARG A 133 -9.15 -12.80 -4.84
N ARG A 134 -9.35 -13.36 -6.03
CA ARG A 134 -10.47 -13.00 -6.91
C ARG A 134 -11.83 -13.18 -6.24
N ARG A 135 -11.96 -14.22 -5.40
CA ARG A 135 -13.20 -14.50 -4.65
C ARG A 135 -13.39 -13.59 -3.44
N ASN A 136 -12.32 -13.02 -2.89
CA ASN A 136 -12.33 -12.35 -1.59
C ASN A 136 -11.84 -10.90 -1.62
N LEU A 137 -11.90 -10.21 -2.78
CA LEU A 137 -11.40 -8.84 -2.91
C LEU A 137 -11.99 -7.88 -1.86
N GLN A 138 -13.30 -7.96 -1.64
CA GLN A 138 -13.97 -7.10 -0.65
C GLN A 138 -13.50 -7.40 0.78
N ALA A 139 -13.35 -8.67 1.15
CA ALA A 139 -12.87 -9.06 2.47
C ALA A 139 -11.40 -8.68 2.69
N LEU A 140 -10.56 -8.80 1.65
CA LEU A 140 -9.18 -8.34 1.67
C LEU A 140 -9.10 -6.82 1.87
N HIS A 141 -10.00 -6.07 1.23
CA HIS A 141 -10.07 -4.61 1.42
C HIS A 141 -10.37 -4.25 2.87
N VAL A 142 -11.35 -4.91 3.48
CA VAL A 142 -11.70 -4.70 4.89
C VAL A 142 -10.51 -5.05 5.80
N ALA A 143 -9.87 -6.21 5.60
CA ALA A 143 -8.73 -6.63 6.41
C ALA A 143 -7.54 -5.67 6.29
N LEU A 144 -7.22 -5.19 5.08
CA LEU A 144 -6.17 -4.19 4.87
C LEU A 144 -6.52 -2.85 5.52
N SER A 145 -7.77 -2.40 5.37
CA SER A 145 -8.25 -1.15 5.97
C SER A 145 -8.13 -1.19 7.49
N ASN A 146 -8.51 -2.30 8.13
CA ASN A 146 -8.38 -2.48 9.58
C ASN A 146 -6.91 -2.46 10.02
N LEU A 147 -6.04 -3.19 9.31
CA LEU A 147 -4.60 -3.20 9.58
C LEU A 147 -3.99 -1.80 9.50
N PHE A 148 -4.27 -1.07 8.42
CA PHE A 148 -3.73 0.27 8.20
C PHE A 148 -4.29 1.28 9.20
N LEU A 149 -5.58 1.18 9.53
CA LEU A 149 -6.20 2.04 10.53
C LEU A 149 -5.56 1.83 11.90
N GLU A 150 -5.28 0.59 12.31
CA GLU A 150 -4.59 0.30 13.57
C GLU A 150 -3.20 0.95 13.61
N ILE A 151 -2.39 0.75 12.57
CA ILE A 151 -1.04 1.33 12.46
C ILE A 151 -1.08 2.86 12.44
N LEU A 152 -2.02 3.45 11.70
CA LEU A 152 -2.20 4.90 11.62
C LEU A 152 -2.66 5.51 12.93
N LYS A 153 -3.56 4.83 13.68
CA LYS A 153 -3.98 5.28 15.01
C LYS A 153 -2.80 5.38 15.96
N GLU A 154 -1.94 4.37 15.99
CA GLU A 154 -0.72 4.37 16.81
C GLU A 154 0.23 5.51 16.41
N ARG A 155 0.43 5.74 15.10
CA ARG A 155 1.23 6.89 14.61
C ARG A 155 0.59 8.23 14.99
N SER A 156 -0.73 8.35 14.89
CA SER A 156 -1.46 9.60 15.08
C SER A 156 -1.46 10.11 16.52
N GLN A 157 -1.21 9.22 17.49
CA GLN A 157 -1.00 9.61 18.89
C GLN A 157 0.11 10.66 19.04
N SER A 158 1.04 10.72 18.07
CA SER A 158 2.11 11.72 18.03
C SER A 158 1.76 13.01 17.25
N LYS A 159 0.69 13.03 16.42
CA LYS A 159 0.44 14.08 15.40
C LYS A 159 -0.98 14.66 15.35
N GLN A 160 -1.90 14.27 16.24
CA GLN A 160 -3.26 14.83 16.35
C GLN A 160 -4.00 14.94 14.99
N MET A 161 -4.23 13.79 14.35
CA MET A 161 -5.09 13.71 13.15
C MET A 161 -6.54 13.35 13.52
N PRO A 162 -7.56 13.91 12.85
CA PRO A 162 -8.96 13.52 13.09
C PRO A 162 -9.21 12.04 12.76
N PRO A 163 -10.03 11.32 13.56
CA PRO A 163 -10.30 9.89 13.36
C PRO A 163 -10.86 9.54 11.97
N GLU A 164 -11.77 10.37 11.45
CA GLU A 164 -12.40 10.18 10.13
C GLU A 164 -11.35 10.23 8.99
N THR A 165 -10.35 11.09 9.13
CA THR A 165 -9.24 11.18 8.16
C THR A 165 -8.41 9.91 8.15
N LEU A 166 -8.17 9.29 9.32
CA LEU A 166 -7.38 8.05 9.41
C LEU A 166 -8.10 6.89 8.72
N GLU A 167 -9.41 6.79 8.90
CA GLU A 167 -10.22 5.75 8.25
C GLU A 167 -10.24 5.91 6.73
N LEU A 168 -10.42 7.14 6.25
CA LEU A 168 -10.38 7.43 4.81
C LEU A 168 -9.02 7.10 4.20
N VAL A 169 -7.93 7.48 4.88
CA VAL A 169 -6.57 7.17 4.43
C VAL A 169 -6.35 5.67 4.39
N ALA A 170 -6.73 4.94 5.44
CA ALA A 170 -6.58 3.49 5.50
C ALA A 170 -7.31 2.78 4.35
N LYS A 171 -8.57 3.17 4.08
CA LYS A 171 -9.35 2.64 2.95
C LYS A 171 -8.71 2.95 1.61
N SER A 172 -8.28 4.20 1.40
CA SER A 172 -7.66 4.60 0.13
C SER A 172 -6.33 3.88 -0.14
N GLU A 173 -5.55 3.59 0.90
CA GLU A 173 -4.31 2.81 0.77
C GLU A 173 -4.62 1.33 0.47
N ALA A 174 -5.63 0.75 1.12
CA ALA A 174 -6.11 -0.59 0.82
C ALA A 174 -6.55 -0.73 -0.65
N ASP A 175 -7.33 0.25 -1.14
CA ASP A 175 -7.74 0.33 -2.55
C ASP A 175 -6.55 0.41 -3.50
N ALA A 176 -5.58 1.27 -3.20
CA ALA A 176 -4.39 1.44 -4.03
C ALA A 176 -3.59 0.13 -4.16
N ARG A 177 -3.37 -0.57 -3.05
CA ARG A 177 -2.62 -1.84 -3.03
C ARG A 177 -3.36 -2.98 -3.71
N LEU A 178 -4.68 -3.08 -3.51
CA LEU A 178 -5.49 -4.08 -4.20
C LEU A 178 -5.55 -3.82 -5.70
N ARG A 179 -5.63 -2.56 -6.13
CA ARG A 179 -5.57 -2.20 -7.55
C ARG A 179 -4.28 -2.69 -8.19
N ILE A 180 -3.13 -2.48 -7.53
CA ILE A 180 -1.84 -2.97 -8.00
C ILE A 180 -1.87 -4.50 -8.09
N ALA A 181 -2.34 -5.21 -7.05
CA ALA A 181 -2.42 -6.68 -7.08
C ALA A 181 -3.31 -7.24 -8.18
N ILE A 182 -4.41 -6.57 -8.51
CA ILE A 182 -5.27 -6.95 -9.64
C ILE A 182 -4.54 -6.74 -10.97
N GLN A 183 -3.87 -5.60 -11.13
CA GLN A 183 -3.13 -5.25 -12.35
C GLN A 183 -1.94 -6.18 -12.59
N THR A 184 -1.12 -6.44 -11.56
CA THR A 184 0.08 -7.29 -11.65
C THR A 184 -0.28 -8.68 -12.19
N ASP A 185 -1.31 -9.32 -11.66
CA ASP A 185 -1.71 -10.64 -12.16
C ASP A 185 -2.57 -10.63 -13.42
N THR A 186 -2.99 -9.46 -13.89
CA THR A 186 -3.63 -9.32 -15.22
C THR A 186 -2.57 -9.17 -16.30
N ALA A 187 -1.55 -8.32 -16.06
CA ALA A 187 -0.47 -8.05 -17.01
C ALA A 187 0.37 -9.28 -17.36
N VAL A 188 0.54 -10.23 -16.43
CA VAL A 188 1.26 -11.51 -16.68
C VAL A 188 0.52 -12.43 -17.68
N MET A 189 -0.69 -12.09 -18.14
CA MET A 189 -1.41 -12.89 -19.15
C MET A 189 -1.08 -12.52 -20.60
N ASP A 190 -0.33 -11.43 -20.84
CA ASP A 190 -0.03 -10.89 -22.18
C ASP A 190 1.42 -11.15 -22.65
N GLU A 191 2.19 -11.99 -21.95
CA GLU A 191 3.56 -12.42 -22.30
C GLU A 191 3.61 -13.93 -22.59
#